data_AF-A0A7Y5RET6-F1
#
_entry.id   AF-A0A7Y5RET6-F1
#
_cell.length_a   1.000
_cell.length_b   1.000
_cell.length_c   1.000
_cell.angle_alpha   90.00
_cell.angle_beta   90.00
_cell.angle_gamma   90.00
#
_symmetry.space_group_name_H-M   'P 1'
#
loop_
_entity.id
_entity.type
_entity.pdbx_description
1 polymer ?
#
loop_
_entity_poly.entity_id
_entity_poly.type
_entity_poly.pdbx_seq_one_letter_code
_entity_poly.pdbx_strand_id
1 'polypeptide(L)'
;MNCHEFQNELEDLVLNPAKAPSRAAQAHLSGCEPCSVELKELRATFAAMDAWTAPEPSPWFDTRVNARIRTEQQAAPAGFLERLRARLLYNTGAQFRPMVAGAMALVLMLGGAGVVTQLKSTPPARAAVVDDLQILDHNDQAIQEMDLLDDASQDEDETPQT
;
A
#
# COMPACT_ATOMS: atom_id res chain seq x y z
N MET A 1 -11.48 12.86 -21.70
CA MET A 1 -11.08 12.90 -20.28
C MET A 1 -12.31 12.65 -19.42
N ASN A 2 -12.18 11.78 -18.42
CA ASN A 2 -13.21 11.55 -17.39
C ASN A 2 -12.99 12.47 -16.17
N CYS A 3 -13.94 12.51 -15.24
CA CYS A 3 -13.85 13.40 -14.07
C CYS A 3 -12.64 13.11 -13.17
N HIS A 4 -12.26 11.84 -13.02
CA HIS A 4 -11.11 11.45 -12.19
C HIS A 4 -9.78 11.92 -12.81
N GLU A 5 -9.63 11.82 -14.12
CA GLU A 5 -8.49 12.38 -14.85
C GLU A 5 -8.42 13.90 -14.69
N PHE A 6 -9.56 14.59 -14.75
CA PHE A 6 -9.64 16.04 -14.57
C PHE A 6 -9.25 16.47 -13.16
N GLN A 7 -9.65 15.73 -12.13
CA GLN A 7 -9.29 16.01 -10.75
C GLN A 7 -7.77 16.01 -10.52
N ASN A 8 -7.00 15.21 -11.28
CA ASN A 8 -5.54 15.24 -11.20
C ASN A 8 -4.92 16.51 -11.80
N GLU A 9 -5.61 17.18 -12.73
CA GLU A 9 -5.18 18.48 -13.29
C GLU A 9 -5.71 19.68 -12.49
N LEU A 10 -6.70 19.46 -11.62
CA LEU A 10 -7.40 20.51 -10.87
C LEU A 10 -6.47 21.30 -9.94
N GLU A 11 -5.55 20.63 -9.24
CA GLU A 11 -4.56 21.27 -8.36
C GLU A 11 -3.71 22.30 -9.11
N ASP A 12 -3.14 21.89 -10.24
CA ASP A 12 -2.25 22.73 -11.04
C ASP A 12 -3.01 23.91 -11.68
N LEU A 13 -4.28 23.71 -12.06
CA LEU A 13 -5.16 24.77 -12.56
C LEU A 13 -5.51 25.85 -11.52
N VAL A 14 -5.39 25.53 -10.23
CA VAL A 14 -5.71 26.44 -9.13
C VAL A 14 -4.46 27.08 -8.55
N LEU A 15 -3.42 26.28 -8.29
CA LEU A 15 -2.17 26.77 -7.71
C LEU A 15 -1.27 27.50 -8.72
N ASN A 16 -1.44 27.22 -10.02
CA ASN A 16 -0.68 27.84 -11.09
C ASN A 16 -1.61 28.49 -12.13
N PRO A 17 -2.28 29.61 -11.79
CA PRO A 17 -3.25 30.27 -12.67
C PRO A 17 -2.62 30.83 -13.97
N ALA A 18 -1.29 30.93 -14.04
CA ALA A 18 -0.56 31.34 -15.24
C ALA A 18 -0.45 30.22 -16.29
N LYS A 19 -0.63 28.96 -15.89
CA LYS A 19 -0.60 27.82 -16.81
C LYS A 19 -1.96 27.66 -17.48
N ALA A 20 -1.97 27.69 -18.82
CA ALA A 20 -3.18 27.44 -19.58
C ALA A 20 -3.69 26.00 -19.35
N PRO A 21 -5.01 25.79 -19.24
CA PRO A 21 -5.57 24.45 -19.14
C PRO A 21 -5.23 23.62 -20.38
N SER A 22 -5.08 22.31 -20.19
CA SER A 22 -4.95 21.38 -21.31
C SER A 22 -6.19 21.50 -22.21
N ARG A 23 -6.05 21.27 -23.52
CA ARG A 23 -7.21 21.27 -24.45
C ARG A 23 -8.27 20.26 -23.99
N ALA A 24 -7.84 19.13 -23.42
CA ALA A 24 -8.74 18.13 -22.87
C ALA A 24 -9.50 18.67 -21.65
N ALA A 25 -8.86 19.42 -20.76
CA ALA A 25 -9.48 20.07 -19.60
C ALA A 25 -10.52 21.10 -20.01
N GLN A 26 -10.19 21.91 -20.99
CA GLN A 26 -11.12 22.91 -21.51
C GLN A 26 -12.37 22.26 -22.14
N ALA A 27 -12.19 21.18 -22.90
CA ALA A 27 -13.31 20.42 -23.46
C ALA A 27 -14.16 19.77 -22.36
N HIS A 28 -13.54 19.19 -21.32
CA HIS A 28 -14.26 18.57 -20.20
C HIS A 28 -15.07 19.60 -19.41
N LEU A 29 -14.48 20.76 -19.09
CA LEU A 29 -15.15 21.85 -18.40
C LEU A 29 -16.37 22.39 -19.16
N SER A 30 -16.36 22.37 -20.49
CA SER A 30 -17.51 22.78 -21.30
C SER A 30 -18.66 21.76 -21.32
N GLY A 31 -18.40 20.50 -20.94
CA GLY A 31 -19.38 19.41 -21.00
C GLY A 31 -19.75 18.79 -19.65
N CYS A 32 -19.10 19.19 -18.55
CA CYS A 32 -19.28 18.60 -17.22
C CYS A 32 -19.55 19.70 -16.18
N GLU A 33 -20.83 19.91 -15.87
CA GLU A 33 -21.26 20.91 -14.87
C GLU A 33 -20.60 20.69 -13.49
N PRO A 34 -20.59 19.47 -12.91
CA PRO A 34 -20.00 19.24 -11.59
C PRO A 34 -18.54 19.69 -11.46
N CYS A 35 -17.70 19.35 -12.44
CA CYS A 35 -16.28 19.72 -12.42
C CYS A 35 -16.07 21.24 -12.61
N SER A 36 -16.98 21.92 -13.31
CA SER A 36 -16.92 23.37 -13.48
C SER A 36 -17.28 24.11 -12.19
N VAL A 37 -18.26 23.59 -11.44
CA VAL A 37 -18.66 24.11 -10.13
C VAL A 37 -17.54 23.89 -9.12
N GLU A 38 -16.99 22.69 -9.05
CA GLU A 38 -15.87 22.36 -8.17
C GLU A 38 -14.67 23.29 -8.37
N LEU A 39 -14.27 23.50 -9.63
CA LEU A 39 -13.17 24.42 -9.96
C LEU A 39 -13.48 25.86 -9.53
N LYS A 40 -14.72 26.31 -9.68
CA LYS A 40 -15.16 27.65 -9.28
C LYS A 40 -15.11 27.82 -7.76
N GLU A 41 -15.61 26.85 -7.01
CA GLU A 41 -15.59 26.87 -5.53
C GLU A 41 -14.17 26.84 -4.98
N LEU A 42 -13.30 26.02 -5.58
CA LEU A 42 -11.91 25.95 -5.16
C LEU A 42 -11.19 27.27 -5.44
N ARG A 43 -11.39 27.89 -6.62
CA ARG A 43 -10.87 29.24 -6.92
C ARG A 43 -11.39 30.30 -5.96
N ALA A 44 -12.67 30.25 -5.58
CA ALA A 44 -13.23 31.17 -4.61
C ALA A 44 -12.57 31.01 -3.23
N THR A 45 -12.24 29.77 -2.84
CA THR A 45 -11.53 29.48 -1.58
C THR A 45 -10.13 30.08 -1.58
N PHE A 46 -9.36 29.89 -2.65
CA PHE A 46 -8.02 30.50 -2.77
C PHE A 46 -8.08 32.02 -2.83
N ALA A 47 -9.06 32.60 -3.53
CA ALA A 47 -9.26 34.05 -3.53
C ALA A 47 -9.59 34.59 -2.12
N ALA A 48 -10.35 33.85 -1.32
CA ALA A 48 -10.62 34.22 0.07
C ALA A 48 -9.35 34.12 0.95
N MET A 49 -8.48 33.16 0.68
CA MET A 49 -7.16 33.06 1.34
C MET A 49 -6.23 34.20 0.92
N ASP A 50 -6.25 34.61 -0.34
CA ASP A 50 -5.46 35.74 -0.84
C ASP A 50 -5.91 37.09 -0.23
N ALA A 51 -7.19 37.17 0.17
CA ALA A 51 -7.72 38.33 0.89
C ALA A 51 -7.19 38.44 2.33
N TRP A 52 -6.53 37.41 2.85
CA TRP A 52 -5.95 37.44 4.19
C TRP A 52 -4.77 38.42 4.25
N THR A 53 -4.93 39.52 4.97
CA THR A 53 -3.83 40.45 5.25
C THR A 53 -2.97 39.91 6.39
N ALA A 54 -1.68 39.71 6.13
CA ALA A 54 -0.74 39.33 7.18
C ALA A 54 -0.69 40.42 8.28
N PRO A 55 -0.85 40.08 9.56
CA PRO A 55 -0.71 41.04 10.65
C PRO A 55 0.75 41.54 10.71
N GLU A 56 0.93 42.81 11.10
CA GLU A 56 2.27 43.35 11.32
C GLU A 56 2.99 42.52 12.40
N PRO A 57 4.24 42.07 12.15
CA PRO A 57 5.00 41.36 13.17
C PRO A 57 5.21 42.25 14.39
N SER A 58 5.22 41.65 15.58
CA SER A 58 5.46 42.42 16.81
C SER A 58 6.80 43.18 16.72
N PRO A 59 6.95 44.36 17.34
CA PRO A 59 8.20 45.14 17.30
C PRO A 59 9.46 44.36 17.73
N TRP A 60 9.29 43.31 18.53
CA TRP A 60 10.37 42.47 19.04
C TRP A 60 10.50 41.12 18.32
N PHE A 61 9.77 40.92 17.22
CA PHE A 61 9.77 39.65 16.49
C PHE A 61 11.17 39.32 16.00
N ASP A 62 11.80 40.24 15.26
CA ASP A 62 13.14 40.04 14.71
C ASP A 62 14.19 39.83 15.81
N THR A 63 14.10 40.59 16.89
CA THR A 63 15.02 40.43 18.04
C THR A 63 14.86 39.06 18.68
N ARG A 64 13.62 38.58 18.87
CA ARG A 64 13.36 37.24 19.43
C ARG A 64 13.80 36.13 18.50
N VAL A 65 13.54 36.25 17.20
CA VAL A 65 13.95 35.28 16.18
C VAL A 65 15.48 35.21 16.14
N ASN A 66 16.16 36.35 16.04
CA ASN A 66 17.62 36.39 16.02
C ASN A 66 18.24 35.87 17.32
N ALA A 67 17.65 36.19 18.48
CA ALA A 67 18.07 35.63 19.76
C ALA A 67 17.95 34.10 19.74
N ARG A 68 16.82 33.57 19.26
CA ARG A 68 16.62 32.12 19.16
C ARG A 68 17.59 31.46 18.20
N ILE A 69 17.82 32.03 17.02
CA ILE A 69 18.81 31.52 16.05
C ILE A 69 20.18 31.43 16.68
N ARG A 70 20.62 32.49 17.40
CA ARG A 70 21.91 32.49 18.11
C ARG A 70 21.97 31.43 19.20
N THR A 71 20.90 31.26 19.98
CA THR A 71 20.81 30.22 21.02
C THR A 71 20.94 28.83 20.41
N GLU A 72 20.26 28.54 19.31
CA GLU A 72 20.35 27.23 18.64
C GLU A 72 21.72 27.04 17.96
N GLN A 73 22.34 28.10 17.44
CA GLN A 73 23.70 28.03 16.87
C GLN A 73 24.78 27.79 17.94
N GLN A 74 24.57 28.31 19.15
CA GLN A 74 25.47 28.11 20.30
C GLN A 74 25.15 26.84 21.09
N ALA A 75 24.00 26.21 20.83
CA ALA A 75 23.65 24.93 21.41
C ALA A 75 24.66 23.86 20.99
N ALA A 76 24.79 22.82 21.82
CA ALA A 76 25.68 21.71 21.50
C ALA A 76 25.30 21.13 20.12
N PRO A 77 26.31 20.83 19.27
CA PRO A 77 26.02 20.29 17.95
C PRO A 77 25.22 19.00 18.10
N ALA A 78 24.20 18.82 17.25
CA ALA A 78 23.34 17.65 17.29
C ALA A 78 24.18 16.36 17.38
N GLY A 79 23.80 15.46 18.29
CA GLY A 79 24.43 14.15 18.45
C GLY A 79 24.28 13.30 17.19
N PHE A 80 25.04 12.19 17.13
CA PHE A 80 24.99 11.28 15.99
C PHE A 80 23.58 10.73 15.73
N LEU A 81 22.87 10.34 16.80
CA LEU A 81 21.49 9.82 16.70
C LEU A 81 20.51 10.88 16.19
N GLU A 82 20.61 12.10 16.69
CA GLU A 82 19.77 13.24 16.28
C GLU A 82 20.01 13.60 14.81
N ARG A 83 21.26 13.55 14.34
CA ARG A 83 21.58 13.73 12.92
C ARG A 83 21.00 12.60 12.07
N LEU A 84 21.09 11.35 12.51
CA LEU A 84 20.52 10.21 11.80
C LEU A 84 18.99 10.31 11.73
N ARG A 85 18.34 10.66 12.84
CA ARG A 85 16.90 10.87 12.94
C ARG A 85 16.44 12.03 12.05
N ALA A 86 17.16 13.16 12.06
CA ALA A 86 16.86 14.29 11.18
C ALA A 86 17.03 13.91 9.69
N ARG A 87 18.07 13.13 9.36
CA ARG A 87 18.29 12.60 8.01
C ARG A 87 17.25 11.57 7.58
N LEU A 88 16.60 10.89 8.52
CA LEU A 88 15.50 9.98 8.23
C LEU A 88 14.18 10.75 8.02
N LEU A 89 13.85 11.69 8.91
CA LEU A 89 12.57 12.38 8.95
C LEU A 89 12.44 13.49 7.90
N TYR A 90 13.48 14.31 7.71
CA TYR A 90 13.44 15.48 6.81
C TYR A 90 13.99 15.18 5.42
N ASN A 91 14.30 13.92 5.16
CA ASN A 91 14.69 13.48 3.85
C ASN A 91 13.43 13.16 3.05
N THR A 92 13.35 13.72 1.84
CA THR A 92 12.27 13.59 0.86
C THR A 92 12.02 12.15 0.33
N GLY A 93 12.50 11.11 1.01
CA GLY A 93 12.33 9.69 0.65
C GLY A 93 13.02 9.25 -0.64
N ALA A 94 13.31 10.18 -1.56
CA ALA A 94 13.86 9.89 -2.89
C ALA A 94 15.32 9.43 -2.86
N GLN A 95 16.14 9.97 -1.95
CA GLN A 95 17.58 9.67 -1.93
C GLN A 95 17.93 8.34 -1.25
N PHE A 96 17.01 7.70 -0.52
CA PHE A 96 17.23 6.36 0.05
C PHE A 96 16.83 5.21 -0.89
N ARG A 97 16.13 5.50 -1.99
CA ARG A 97 15.68 4.50 -2.97
C ARG A 97 16.82 3.59 -3.50
N PRO A 98 18.02 4.08 -3.89
CA PRO A 98 19.07 3.19 -4.38
C PRO A 98 19.66 2.31 -3.27
N MET A 99 19.74 2.81 -2.03
CA MET A 99 20.25 2.05 -0.89
C MET A 99 19.26 0.95 -0.46
N VAL A 100 17.96 1.26 -0.46
CA VAL A 100 16.90 0.29 -0.17
C VAL A 100 16.83 -0.78 -1.26
N ALA A 101 16.93 -0.40 -2.55
CA ALA A 101 16.98 -1.35 -3.65
C ALA A 101 18.23 -2.25 -3.57
N GLY A 102 19.40 -1.69 -3.23
CA GLY A 102 20.62 -2.45 -3.02
C GLY A 102 20.52 -3.42 -1.84
N ALA A 103 19.98 -2.98 -0.69
CA ALA A 103 19.75 -3.84 0.47
C ALA A 103 18.75 -4.95 0.17
N MET A 104 17.66 -4.65 -0.53
CA MET A 104 16.67 -5.65 -0.97
C MET A 104 17.29 -6.67 -1.92
N ALA A 105 18.12 -6.25 -2.86
CA ALA A 105 18.85 -7.15 -3.76
C ALA A 105 19.83 -8.06 -2.98
N LEU A 106 20.51 -7.53 -1.97
CA LEU A 106 21.40 -8.30 -1.10
C LEU A 106 20.63 -9.33 -0.25
N VAL A 107 19.49 -8.95 0.32
CA VAL A 107 18.58 -9.86 1.04
C VAL A 107 18.03 -10.92 0.10
N LEU A 108 17.68 -10.58 -1.14
CA LEU A 108 17.23 -11.54 -2.15
C LEU A 108 18.36 -12.45 -2.63
N MET A 109 19.61 -11.99 -2.67
CA MET A 109 20.76 -12.86 -2.97
C MET A 109 21.04 -13.85 -1.84
N LEU A 110 21.04 -13.36 -0.59
CA LEU A 110 21.30 -14.17 0.60
C LEU A 110 20.13 -15.12 0.92
N GLY A 111 18.90 -14.66 0.80
CA GLY A 111 17.67 -15.43 1.04
C GLY A 111 17.22 -16.26 -0.17
N GLY A 112 17.51 -15.81 -1.40
CA GLY A 112 17.13 -16.51 -2.64
C GLY A 112 17.89 -17.82 -2.85
N ALA A 113 19.11 -17.94 -2.29
CA ALA A 113 19.83 -19.21 -2.31
C ALA A 113 19.07 -20.33 -1.57
N GLY A 114 18.36 -20.02 -0.47
CA GLY A 114 17.55 -20.99 0.26
C GLY A 114 16.24 -21.37 -0.42
N VAL A 115 15.65 -20.46 -1.20
CA VAL A 115 14.38 -20.71 -1.92
C VAL A 115 14.64 -21.50 -3.21
N VAL A 116 15.71 -21.19 -3.95
CA VAL A 116 16.03 -21.87 -5.22
C VAL A 116 16.45 -23.33 -5.02
N THR A 117 17.06 -23.69 -3.89
CA THR A 117 17.37 -25.09 -3.57
C THR A 117 16.12 -25.89 -3.14
N GLN A 118 15.09 -25.24 -2.58
CA GLN A 118 13.81 -25.88 -2.26
C GLN A 118 12.98 -26.17 -3.52
N LEU A 119 12.95 -25.24 -4.49
CA LEU A 119 12.22 -25.48 -5.74
C LEU A 119 12.83 -26.59 -6.63
N LYS A 120 14.13 -26.87 -6.53
CA LYS A 120 14.77 -27.96 -7.28
C LYS A 120 14.61 -29.34 -6.66
N SER A 121 14.25 -29.42 -5.38
CA SER A 121 14.13 -30.68 -4.63
C SER A 121 12.68 -31.06 -4.30
N THR A 122 11.69 -30.31 -4.79
CA THR A 122 10.29 -30.71 -4.65
C THR A 122 9.95 -31.70 -5.77
N PRO A 123 9.82 -33.02 -5.52
CA PRO A 123 9.15 -33.90 -6.48
C PRO A 123 7.78 -33.31 -6.79
N PRO A 124 7.22 -33.46 -8.01
CA PRO A 124 5.98 -32.79 -8.38
C PRO A 124 4.95 -33.04 -7.28
N ALA A 125 4.61 -31.97 -6.55
CA ALA A 125 3.64 -32.06 -5.47
C ALA A 125 2.36 -32.59 -6.12
N ARG A 126 1.98 -33.81 -5.73
CA ARG A 126 0.66 -34.36 -6.05
C ARG A 126 -0.32 -33.26 -5.69
N ALA A 127 -1.06 -32.75 -6.68
CA ALA A 127 -1.92 -31.59 -6.44
C ALA A 127 -2.82 -31.92 -5.25
N ALA A 128 -3.00 -31.00 -4.31
CA ALA A 128 -3.79 -31.25 -3.09
C ALA A 128 -5.19 -31.82 -3.39
N VAL A 129 -5.73 -31.52 -4.58
CA VAL A 129 -6.99 -32.09 -5.09
C VAL A 129 -6.88 -33.61 -5.35
N VAL A 130 -5.74 -34.11 -5.83
CA VAL A 130 -5.53 -35.55 -6.07
C VAL A 130 -5.40 -36.32 -4.77
N ASP A 131 -4.75 -35.73 -3.76
CA ASP A 131 -4.67 -36.32 -2.42
C ASP A 131 -6.06 -36.34 -1.75
N ASP A 132 -6.83 -35.27 -1.90
CA ASP A 132 -8.21 -35.18 -1.38
C ASP A 132 -9.14 -36.21 -2.04
N LEU A 133 -9.04 -36.39 -3.36
CA LEU A 133 -9.78 -37.43 -4.08
C LEU A 133 -9.35 -38.84 -3.64
N GLN A 134 -8.07 -39.04 -3.34
CA GLN A 134 -7.56 -40.33 -2.90
C GLN A 134 -8.01 -40.65 -1.45
N ILE A 135 -8.14 -39.64 -0.60
CA ILE A 135 -8.72 -39.79 0.75
C ILE A 135 -10.20 -40.15 0.67
N LEU A 136 -10.97 -39.51 -0.22
CA LEU A 136 -12.38 -39.85 -0.43
C LEU A 136 -12.55 -41.29 -0.95
N ASP A 137 -11.72 -41.71 -1.91
CA ASP A 137 -11.73 -43.07 -2.47
C ASP A 137 -11.43 -44.15 -1.40
N HIS A 138 -10.51 -43.87 -0.48
CA HIS A 138 -10.23 -44.78 0.63
C HIS A 138 -11.38 -44.87 1.65
N ASN A 139 -12.10 -43.78 1.87
CA ASN A 139 -13.27 -43.79 2.77
C ASN A 139 -14.44 -44.57 2.16
N ASP A 140 -14.69 -44.43 0.85
CA ASP A 140 -15.73 -45.18 0.15
C ASP A 140 -15.45 -46.70 0.18
N GLN A 141 -14.18 -47.11 0.03
CA GLN A 141 -13.77 -48.51 0.15
C GLN A 141 -14.00 -49.04 1.58
N ALA A 142 -13.68 -48.26 2.61
CA ALA A 142 -13.91 -48.65 4.00
C ALA A 142 -15.41 -48.79 4.32
N ILE A 143 -16.26 -47.93 3.77
CA ILE A 143 -17.73 -48.03 3.92
C ILE A 143 -18.23 -49.31 3.25
N GLN A 144 -17.76 -49.65 2.04
CA GLN A 144 -18.11 -50.90 1.37
C GLN A 144 -17.67 -52.14 2.13
N GLU A 145 -16.48 -52.15 2.73
CA GLU A 145 -16.02 -53.28 3.55
C GLU A 145 -16.92 -53.49 4.76
N MET A 146 -17.34 -52.41 5.44
CA MET A 146 -18.29 -52.52 6.55
C MET A 146 -19.67 -53.02 6.11
N ASP A 147 -20.17 -52.56 4.96
CA ASP A 147 -21.46 -53.00 4.42
C ASP A 147 -21.44 -54.49 4.07
N LEU A 148 -20.35 -54.96 3.46
CA LEU A 148 -20.13 -56.39 3.18
C LEU A 148 -20.01 -57.24 4.46
N LEU A 149 -19.41 -56.71 5.52
CA LEU A 149 -19.32 -57.39 6.81
C LEU A 149 -20.66 -57.37 7.56
N ASP A 150 -21.45 -56.31 7.44
CA ASP A 150 -22.79 -56.23 8.01
C ASP A 150 -23.72 -57.23 7.32
N ASP A 151 -23.74 -57.29 5.98
CA ASP A 151 -24.47 -58.29 5.20
C ASP A 151 -24.02 -59.71 5.56
N ALA A 152 -22.71 -59.96 5.67
CA ALA A 152 -22.19 -61.26 6.09
C ALA A 152 -22.61 -61.62 7.53
N SER A 153 -22.71 -60.65 8.43
CA SER A 153 -23.19 -60.89 9.81
C SER A 153 -24.70 -61.12 9.88
N GLN A 154 -25.48 -60.53 8.97
CA GLN A 154 -26.92 -60.76 8.86
C GLN A 154 -27.22 -62.16 8.29
N ASP A 155 -26.37 -62.68 7.39
CA ASP A 155 -26.45 -64.06 6.89
C ASP A 155 -26.03 -65.11 7.94
N GLU A 156 -25.20 -64.74 8.94
CA GLU A 156 -24.81 -65.64 10.04
C GLU A 156 -25.87 -65.75 11.16
N ASP A 157 -26.80 -64.80 11.28
CA ASP A 157 -27.86 -64.80 12.33
C ASP A 157 -29.16 -65.52 11.88
N GLU A 158 -29.24 -65.99 10.62
CA GLU A 158 -30.32 -66.86 10.10
C GLU A 158 -29.86 -68.32 9.93
N THR A 159 -29.26 -68.90 10.98
CA THR A 159 -29.20 -70.37 11.13
C THR A 159 -30.01 -70.82 12.38
N PRO A 160 -31.11 -71.56 12.20
CA PRO A 160 -32.03 -71.89 13.29
C PRO A 160 -31.44 -72.93 14.25
N GLN A 161 -31.53 -72.64 15.54
CA GLN A 161 -31.20 -73.56 16.63
C GLN A 161 -32.08 -74.82 16.56
N THR A 162 -31.45 -76.00 16.57
CA THR A 162 -32.09 -77.30 16.89
C THR A 162 -31.98 -77.60 18.37
#